data_AF-A0AAV1L151-F1
#
_entry.id   AF-A0AAV1L151-F1
#
_cell.length_a   1.000
_cell.length_b   1.000
_cell.length_c   1.000
_cell.angle_alpha   90.00
_cell.angle_beta   90.00
_cell.angle_gamma   90.00
#
_symmetry.space_group_name_H-M   'P 1'
#
loop_
_entity.id
_entity.type
_entity.pdbx_description
1 polymer ?
#
loop_
_entity_poly.entity_id
_entity_poly.type
_entity_poly.pdbx_seq_one_letter_code
_entity_poly.pdbx_strand_id
1 'polypeptide(L)'
;MVMSSIIRVVTRVSSSRVVTTCCRRALYSTENKARYYTKKHEWVAVNGDIGTVGISSYAQDALGEVVFVQLPDVGRELTTGEECGALESVKAASEVYTPVSGTVTEKNDTAESTPSLINKSCYEDGWLFRLKLSSPEELKQLMDQTAYDKYLEESH
;
A
#
# COMPACT_ATOMS: atom_id res chain seq x y z
N MET A 1 -63.92 24.04 -41.34
CA MET A 1 -62.91 24.83 -40.61
C MET A 1 -61.98 23.82 -39.96
N VAL A 2 -60.69 23.70 -40.27
CA VAL A 2 -59.73 24.62 -40.87
C VAL A 2 -58.73 23.80 -41.70
N MET A 3 -58.26 24.42 -42.78
CA MET A 3 -57.31 23.92 -43.75
C MET A 3 -55.86 24.02 -43.24
N SER A 4 -54.96 23.31 -43.91
CA SER A 4 -53.55 23.70 -44.17
C SER A 4 -52.56 23.47 -42.99
N SER A 5 -51.34 22.96 -43.14
CA SER A 5 -50.41 23.09 -44.26
C SER A 5 -49.37 21.96 -44.27
N ILE A 6 -48.99 21.59 -45.49
CA ILE A 6 -47.78 20.85 -45.90
C ILE A 6 -46.54 21.72 -45.63
N ILE A 7 -45.40 21.16 -45.17
CA ILE A 7 -44.04 21.69 -45.46
C ILE A 7 -42.98 20.56 -45.49
N ARG A 8 -42.46 20.38 -46.71
CA ARG A 8 -41.11 20.05 -47.23
C ARG A 8 -40.11 19.10 -46.53
N VAL A 9 -39.87 18.02 -47.28
CA VAL A 9 -38.60 17.37 -47.70
C VAL A 9 -37.28 18.16 -47.49
N VAL A 10 -36.37 17.49 -46.76
CA VAL A 10 -34.92 17.20 -46.99
C VAL A 10 -34.07 18.22 -47.78
N THR A 11 -32.93 18.66 -47.20
CA THR A 11 -31.59 18.56 -47.84
C THR A 11 -30.42 18.83 -46.87
N ARG A 12 -29.40 17.99 -47.05
CA ARG A 12 -28.00 17.98 -46.57
C ARG A 12 -27.42 19.23 -45.88
N VAL A 13 -26.71 18.98 -44.78
CA VAL A 13 -25.35 19.54 -44.60
C VAL A 13 -24.37 18.38 -44.39
N SER A 14 -23.44 18.30 -45.34
CA SER A 14 -22.20 17.55 -45.26
C SER A 14 -21.22 18.33 -44.38
N SER A 15 -20.63 17.68 -43.37
CA SER A 15 -19.24 17.97 -43.02
C SER A 15 -18.67 16.85 -42.14
N SER A 16 -18.01 15.90 -42.78
CA SER A 16 -17.07 15.00 -42.12
C SER A 16 -15.88 15.82 -41.60
N ARG A 17 -15.74 15.93 -40.28
CA ARG A 17 -14.46 16.23 -39.62
C ARG A 17 -14.32 15.35 -38.38
N VAL A 18 -14.00 14.09 -38.61
CA VAL A 18 -13.38 13.24 -37.58
C VAL A 18 -11.89 13.60 -37.60
N VAL A 19 -11.51 14.54 -36.75
CA VAL A 19 -10.12 14.76 -36.36
C VAL A 19 -10.09 14.85 -34.84
N THR A 20 -9.16 14.11 -34.26
CA THR A 20 -8.55 14.17 -32.92
C THR A 20 -8.51 12.72 -32.42
N THR A 21 -7.56 11.92 -32.91
CA THR A 21 -6.16 11.89 -32.45
C THR A 21 -6.09 11.58 -30.96
N CYS A 22 -5.64 10.35 -30.69
CA CYS A 22 -4.60 10.06 -29.71
C CYS A 22 -4.81 10.64 -28.32
N CYS A 23 -5.51 9.91 -27.46
CA CYS A 23 -5.07 9.62 -26.08
C CYS A 23 -6.14 8.80 -25.38
N ARG A 24 -6.20 7.49 -25.65
CA ARG A 24 -6.57 6.55 -24.58
C ARG A 24 -5.41 6.53 -23.60
N ARG A 25 -5.27 7.59 -22.81
CA ARG A 25 -4.54 7.48 -21.56
C ARG A 25 -5.50 6.72 -20.66
N ALA A 26 -5.39 5.40 -20.69
CA ALA A 26 -5.76 4.59 -19.55
C ALA A 26 -4.88 5.12 -18.42
N LEU A 27 -5.40 6.14 -17.73
CA LEU A 27 -4.88 6.52 -16.44
C LEU A 27 -5.21 5.32 -15.57
N TYR A 28 -4.25 4.38 -15.49
CA TYR A 28 -4.08 3.63 -14.28
C TYR A 28 -3.93 4.69 -13.19
N SER A 29 -5.03 5.07 -12.54
CA SER A 29 -4.91 5.53 -11.17
C SER A 29 -4.49 4.29 -10.41
N THR A 30 -3.20 4.02 -10.39
CA THR A 30 -2.65 3.44 -9.17
C THR A 30 -3.01 4.47 -8.11
N GLU A 31 -4.08 4.22 -7.35
CA GLU A 31 -4.21 4.83 -6.04
C GLU A 31 -2.96 4.36 -5.29
N ASN A 32 -1.89 5.12 -5.45
CA ASN A 32 -0.64 4.83 -4.79
C ASN A 32 -0.89 5.21 -3.33
N LYS A 33 -1.31 4.23 -2.52
CA LYS A 33 -1.39 4.41 -1.08
C LYS A 33 -0.05 4.97 -0.64
N ALA A 34 -0.05 6.15 -0.03
CA ALA A 34 1.15 6.73 0.51
C ALA A 34 1.72 5.76 1.54
N ARG A 35 2.88 5.19 1.21
CA ARG A 35 3.63 4.26 2.05
C ARG A 35 4.87 4.97 2.56
N TYR A 36 5.07 4.86 3.85
CA TYR A 36 6.22 5.39 4.56
C TYR A 36 7.08 4.24 5.07
N TYR A 37 8.37 4.50 5.24
CA TYR A 37 9.37 3.51 5.56
C TYR A 37 10.20 3.93 6.77
N THR A 38 10.61 2.93 7.55
CA THR A 38 11.59 3.09 8.63
C THR A 38 13.00 2.76 8.13
N LYS A 39 14.01 3.09 8.93
CA LYS A 39 15.39 2.64 8.69
C LYS A 39 15.59 1.15 8.97
N LYS A 40 14.64 0.49 9.63
CA LYS A 40 14.65 -0.94 9.92
C LYS A 40 13.89 -1.75 8.86
N HIS A 41 13.55 -1.11 7.73
CA HIS A 41 12.93 -1.73 6.56
C HIS A 41 11.48 -2.21 6.77
N GLU A 42 10.79 -1.73 7.80
CA GLU A 42 9.34 -1.81 7.90
C GLU A 42 8.68 -0.67 7.12
N TRP A 43 7.44 -0.90 6.69
CA TRP A 43 6.62 0.09 6.02
C TRP A 43 5.26 0.25 6.70
N VAL A 44 4.69 1.45 6.56
CA VAL A 44 3.30 1.75 6.93
C VAL A 44 2.58 2.43 5.77
N ALA A 45 1.43 1.88 5.37
CA ALA A 45 0.52 2.49 4.42
C ALA A 45 -0.74 2.97 5.15
N VAL A 46 -1.05 4.26 5.01
CA VAL A 46 -2.13 4.89 5.79
C VAL A 46 -3.39 5.03 4.93
N ASN A 47 -4.53 4.60 5.47
CA ASN A 47 -5.85 4.79 4.90
C ASN A 47 -6.78 5.36 5.98
N GLY A 48 -7.02 6.68 5.94
CA GLY A 48 -7.76 7.37 7.00
C GLY A 48 -6.97 7.34 8.32
N ASP A 49 -7.55 6.74 9.35
CA ASP A 49 -6.95 6.55 10.68
C ASP A 49 -6.31 5.17 10.88
N ILE A 50 -6.33 4.31 9.86
CA ILE A 50 -5.76 2.96 9.90
C ILE A 50 -4.42 2.91 9.17
N GLY A 51 -3.38 2.47 9.89
CA GLY A 51 -2.05 2.18 9.37
C GLY A 51 -1.90 0.69 9.15
N THR A 52 -1.61 0.27 7.91
CA THR A 52 -1.23 -1.11 7.59
C THR A 52 0.26 -1.23 7.62
N VAL A 53 0.81 -2.17 8.40
CA VAL A 53 2.25 -2.35 8.60
C VAL A 53 2.73 -3.65 7.95
N GLY A 54 3.93 -3.62 7.39
CA GLY A 54 4.62 -4.80 6.88
C GLY A 54 6.12 -4.60 6.74
N ILE A 55 6.82 -5.56 6.14
CA ILE A 55 8.25 -5.44 5.82
C ILE A 55 8.48 -5.19 4.32
N SER A 56 9.55 -4.48 3.99
CA SER A 56 9.88 -4.17 2.59
C SER A 56 10.40 -5.37 1.81
N SER A 57 10.43 -5.24 0.48
CA SER A 57 11.04 -6.24 -0.41
C SER A 57 12.51 -6.49 -0.08
N TYR A 58 13.25 -5.44 0.30
CA TYR A 58 14.65 -5.57 0.74
C TYR A 58 14.76 -6.44 2.00
N ALA A 59 13.91 -6.20 3.00
CA ALA A 59 13.93 -6.96 4.25
C ALA A 59 13.64 -8.45 4.04
N GLN A 60 12.62 -8.78 3.24
CA GLN A 60 12.29 -10.19 2.99
C GLN A 60 13.37 -10.90 2.17
N ASP A 61 14.03 -10.21 1.24
CA ASP A 61 15.15 -10.78 0.47
C ASP A 61 16.36 -11.05 1.39
N ALA A 62 16.65 -10.12 2.30
CA ALA A 62 17.73 -10.25 3.28
C ALA A 62 17.48 -11.39 4.29
N LEU A 63 16.23 -11.55 4.75
CA LEU A 63 15.82 -12.68 5.59
C LEU A 63 15.89 -14.00 4.83
N GLY A 64 15.51 -14.01 3.55
CA GLY A 64 15.29 -15.22 2.77
C GLY A 64 13.91 -15.83 3.05
N GLU A 65 13.76 -17.14 2.83
CA GLU A 65 12.48 -17.82 2.97
C GLU A 65 11.97 -17.80 4.42
N VAL A 66 10.89 -17.04 4.65
CA VAL A 66 10.26 -16.91 5.97
C VAL A 66 9.47 -18.18 6.27
N VAL A 67 9.74 -18.77 7.44
CA VAL A 67 9.13 -20.02 7.90
C VAL A 67 8.29 -19.85 9.17
N PHE A 68 8.45 -18.73 9.88
CA PHE A 68 7.69 -18.42 11.07
C PHE A 68 7.41 -16.91 11.19
N VAL A 69 6.23 -16.58 11.70
CA VAL A 69 5.73 -15.22 11.89
C VAL A 69 5.02 -15.15 13.24
N GLN A 70 5.41 -14.19 14.07
CA GLN A 70 4.72 -13.85 15.30
C GLN A 70 4.22 -12.41 15.20
N LEU A 71 2.90 -12.23 15.31
CA LEU A 71 2.25 -10.92 15.23
C LEU A 71 1.72 -10.44 16.59
N PRO A 72 1.54 -9.13 16.79
CA PRO A 72 0.92 -8.62 18.00
C PRO A 72 -0.56 -8.98 18.08
N ASP A 73 -1.06 -9.17 19.31
CA ASP A 73 -2.48 -9.41 19.56
C ASP A 73 -3.34 -8.18 19.24
N VAL A 74 -4.54 -8.42 18.72
CA VAL A 74 -5.54 -7.38 18.50
C VAL A 74 -5.94 -6.76 19.85
N GLY A 75 -6.00 -5.43 19.88
CA GLY A 75 -6.28 -4.63 21.08
C GLY A 75 -5.03 -4.22 21.86
N ARG A 76 -3.84 -4.71 21.49
CA ARG A 76 -2.59 -4.24 22.10
C ARG A 76 -2.30 -2.79 21.72
N GLU A 77 -1.93 -1.97 22.70
CA GLU A 77 -1.37 -0.65 22.46
C GLU A 77 0.14 -0.77 22.22
N LEU A 78 0.62 -0.10 21.18
CA LEU A 78 2.03 -0.07 20.79
C LEU A 78 2.51 1.37 20.72
N THR A 79 3.73 1.60 21.17
CA THR A 79 4.42 2.89 21.04
C THR A 79 5.40 2.84 19.87
N THR A 80 5.60 3.96 19.15
CA THR A 80 6.58 4.05 18.05
C THR A 80 7.94 3.46 18.43
N GLY A 81 8.46 2.55 17.60
CA GLY A 81 9.73 1.87 17.83
C GLY A 81 9.68 0.73 18.86
N GLU A 82 8.50 0.39 19.40
CA GLU A 82 8.30 -0.80 20.23
C GLU A 82 8.39 -2.08 19.39
N GLU A 83 9.05 -3.10 19.94
CA GLU A 83 9.02 -4.45 19.41
C GLU A 83 7.63 -5.07 19.60
N CYS A 84 7.03 -5.54 18.51
CA CYS A 84 5.65 -6.03 18.50
C CYS A 84 5.50 -7.43 17.91
N GLY A 85 6.55 -7.99 17.33
CA GLY A 85 6.53 -9.31 16.72
C GLY A 85 7.91 -9.77 16.27
N ALA A 86 7.97 -10.91 15.60
CA ALA A 86 9.19 -11.50 15.09
C ALA A 86 8.95 -12.27 13.79
N LEU A 87 9.95 -12.28 12.92
CA LEU A 87 10.00 -13.07 11.69
C LEU A 87 11.22 -13.98 11.75
N GLU A 88 11.03 -15.25 11.45
CA GLU A 88 12.14 -16.20 11.35
C GLU A 88 12.15 -16.86 9.98
N SER A 89 13.36 -17.00 9.45
CA SER A 89 13.67 -17.69 8.21
C SER A 89 14.61 -18.87 8.48
N VAL A 90 14.91 -19.64 7.44
CA VAL A 90 15.94 -20.69 7.51
C VAL A 90 17.36 -20.15 7.66
N LYS A 91 17.55 -18.83 7.54
CA LYS A 91 18.87 -18.17 7.56
C LYS A 91 19.07 -17.21 8.73
N ALA A 92 18.00 -16.57 9.19
CA ALA A 92 18.05 -15.48 10.14
C ALA A 92 16.73 -15.36 10.92
N ALA A 93 16.77 -14.62 12.02
CA ALA A 93 15.59 -14.12 12.71
C ALA A 93 15.71 -12.60 12.83
N SER A 94 14.58 -11.90 12.76
CA SER A 94 14.51 -10.46 12.95
C SER A 94 13.27 -10.10 13.75
N GLU A 95 13.45 -9.22 14.72
CA GLU A 95 12.34 -8.61 15.44
C GLU A 95 11.63 -7.60 14.53
N VAL A 96 10.33 -7.40 14.76
CA VAL A 96 9.47 -6.46 14.03
C VAL A 96 9.11 -5.31 14.95
N TYR A 97 9.36 -4.08 14.51
CA TYR A 97 9.08 -2.86 15.26
C TYR A 97 7.91 -2.11 14.65
N THR A 98 7.07 -1.49 15.49
CA THR A 98 6.00 -0.63 14.97
C THR A 98 6.57 0.71 14.47
N PRO A 99 6.21 1.16 13.25
CA PRO A 99 6.67 2.44 12.72
C PRO A 99 5.96 3.65 13.36
N VAL A 100 4.79 3.44 13.98
CA VAL A 100 3.95 4.48 14.58
C VAL A 100 3.25 3.97 15.84
N SER A 101 2.85 4.89 16.71
CA SER A 101 2.09 4.61 17.92
C SER A 101 0.61 4.37 17.58
N GLY A 102 -0.02 3.38 18.22
CA GLY A 102 -1.43 3.08 17.99
C GLY A 102 -1.92 1.81 18.67
N THR A 103 -3.19 1.48 18.42
CA THR A 103 -3.81 0.25 18.93
C THR A 103 -3.99 -0.73 17.78
N VAL A 104 -3.54 -1.97 17.93
CA VAL A 104 -3.69 -3.02 16.92
C VAL A 104 -5.17 -3.34 16.72
N THR A 105 -5.65 -3.20 15.49
CA THR A 105 -7.05 -3.47 15.12
C THR A 105 -7.23 -4.80 14.41
N GLU A 106 -6.20 -5.27 13.71
CA GLU A 106 -6.25 -6.47 12.88
C GLU A 106 -4.85 -7.07 12.75
N LYS A 107 -4.75 -8.40 12.73
CA LYS A 107 -3.51 -9.12 12.38
C LYS A 107 -3.76 -10.04 11.19
N ASN A 108 -2.72 -10.32 10.41
CA ASN A 108 -2.84 -11.19 9.25
C ASN A 108 -2.65 -12.66 9.62
N ASP A 109 -3.74 -13.32 10.04
CA ASP A 109 -3.73 -14.76 10.35
C ASP A 109 -3.30 -15.63 9.14
N THR A 110 -3.47 -15.11 7.92
CA THR A 110 -3.02 -15.80 6.69
C THR A 110 -1.49 -15.78 6.59
N ALA A 111 -0.84 -14.68 6.98
CA ALA A 111 0.62 -14.62 7.02
C ALA A 111 1.20 -15.50 8.15
N GLU A 112 0.53 -15.61 9.30
CA GLU A 112 0.95 -16.54 10.37
C GLU A 112 0.84 -18.01 9.94
N SER A 113 -0.24 -18.39 9.27
CA SER A 113 -0.44 -19.76 8.78
C SER A 113 0.36 -20.08 7.51
N THR A 114 0.63 -19.08 6.66
CA THR A 114 1.38 -19.21 5.42
C THR A 114 2.49 -18.15 5.32
N PRO A 115 3.61 -18.31 6.06
CA PRO A 115 4.71 -17.34 6.11
C PRO A 115 5.32 -16.95 4.75
N SER A 116 5.33 -17.89 3.78
CA SER A 116 5.84 -17.63 2.41
C SER A 116 5.11 -16.49 1.67
N LEU A 117 3.95 -16.04 2.16
CA LEU A 117 3.22 -14.91 1.60
C LEU A 117 4.02 -13.61 1.71
N ILE A 118 4.81 -13.45 2.78
CA ILE A 118 5.67 -12.29 3.00
C ILE A 118 6.71 -12.19 1.89
N ASN A 119 7.33 -13.30 1.48
CA ASN A 119 8.29 -13.30 0.38
C ASN A 119 7.64 -13.04 -0.99
N LYS A 120 6.40 -13.51 -1.21
CA LYS A 120 5.71 -13.40 -2.50
C LYS A 120 5.05 -12.04 -2.73
N SER A 121 4.52 -11.43 -1.68
CA SER A 121 3.57 -10.32 -1.76
C SER A 121 3.73 -9.35 -0.58
N CYS A 122 4.96 -9.00 -0.20
CA CYS A 122 5.27 -8.18 1.00
C CYS A 122 4.51 -6.84 1.11
N TYR A 123 4.04 -6.30 -0.01
CA TYR A 123 3.35 -5.00 -0.09
C TYR A 123 1.83 -5.10 -0.20
N GLU A 124 1.31 -6.27 -0.59
CA GLU A 124 -0.12 -6.49 -0.77
C GLU A 124 -0.61 -7.50 0.26
N ASP A 125 -0.55 -8.81 -0.04
CA ASP A 125 -1.12 -9.85 0.82
C ASP A 125 -0.26 -10.19 2.05
N GLY A 126 1.03 -9.85 2.00
CA GLY A 126 2.03 -10.11 3.05
C GLY A 126 2.13 -9.01 4.10
N TRP A 127 1.11 -8.16 4.26
CA TRP A 127 1.01 -7.25 5.40
C TRP A 127 0.99 -8.01 6.72
N LEU A 128 1.51 -7.42 7.79
CA LEU A 128 1.65 -8.08 9.09
C LEU A 128 0.45 -7.77 9.99
N PHE A 129 0.26 -6.50 10.32
CA PHE A 129 -0.84 -6.07 11.18
C PHE A 129 -1.35 -4.68 10.77
N ARG A 130 -2.53 -4.33 11.27
CA ARG A 130 -3.10 -2.98 11.15
C ARG A 130 -3.31 -2.40 12.53
N LEU A 131 -3.13 -1.10 12.62
CA LEU A 131 -3.32 -0.35 13.85
C LEU A 131 -4.07 0.95 13.57
N LYS A 132 -4.85 1.39 14.55
CA LYS A 132 -5.43 2.73 14.57
C LYS A 132 -4.39 3.70 15.11
N LEU A 133 -4.02 4.71 14.32
CA LEU A 133 -2.96 5.65 14.68
C LEU A 133 -3.39 6.50 15.87
N SER A 134 -2.54 6.57 16.90
CA SER A 134 -2.72 7.49 18.02
C SER A 134 -2.11 8.87 17.74
N SER A 135 -1.00 8.91 16.98
CA SER A 135 -0.22 10.14 16.74
C SER A 135 0.16 10.29 15.25
N PRO A 136 -0.72 10.86 14.40
CA PRO A 136 -0.45 10.98 12.96
C PRO A 136 0.77 11.84 12.61
N GLU A 137 1.23 12.73 13.51
CA GLU A 137 2.45 13.51 13.28
C GLU A 137 3.73 12.66 13.13
N GLU A 138 3.76 11.46 13.69
CA GLU A 138 4.92 10.55 13.62
C GLU A 138 5.24 10.14 12.18
N LEU A 139 4.23 10.10 11.30
CA LEU A 139 4.41 9.81 9.87
C LEU A 139 5.36 10.78 9.18
N LYS A 140 5.48 12.02 9.67
CA LYS A 140 6.38 13.03 9.10
C LYS A 140 7.86 12.75 9.38
N GLN A 141 8.15 11.87 10.34
CA GLN A 141 9.51 11.45 10.69
C GLN A 141 9.97 10.25 9.85
N LEU A 142 9.05 9.60 9.15
CA LEU A 142 9.31 8.45 8.31
C LEU A 142 9.76 8.87 6.91
N MET A 143 10.41 7.95 6.21
CA MET A 143 10.86 8.16 4.84
C MET A 143 9.73 7.89 3.86
N ASP A 144 9.59 8.70 2.83
CA ASP A 144 8.78 8.31 1.67
C ASP A 144 9.54 7.30 0.79
N GLN A 145 8.89 6.82 -0.28
CA GLN A 145 9.51 5.87 -1.22
C GLN A 145 10.84 6.40 -1.77
N THR A 146 10.88 7.67 -2.19
CA THR A 146 12.08 8.25 -2.84
C THR A 146 13.24 8.34 -1.86
N ALA A 147 12.97 8.76 -0.62
CA ALA A 147 13.96 8.81 0.44
C ALA A 147 14.44 7.41 0.85
N TYR A 148 13.54 6.41 0.86
CA TYR A 148 13.89 5.04 1.18
C TYR A 148 14.77 4.40 0.09
N ASP A 149 14.45 4.60 -1.19
CA ASP A 149 15.26 4.07 -2.30
C ASP A 149 16.69 4.64 -2.24
N LYS A 150 16.82 5.95 -1.99
CA LYS A 150 18.12 6.59 -1.78
C LYS A 150 18.85 6.04 -0.55
N TYR A 151 18.13 5.80 0.54
CA TYR A 151 18.71 5.20 1.75
C TYR A 151 19.29 3.82 1.48
N LEU A 152 18.62 2.99 0.66
CA LEU A 152 19.11 1.69 0.25
C LEU A 152 20.40 1.80 -0.58
N GLU A 153 20.47 2.74 -1.53
CA GLU A 153 21.68 2.94 -2.36
C GLU A 153 22.91 3.41 -1.56
N GLU A 154 22.70 4.20 -0.51
CA GLU A 154 23.79 4.76 0.30
C GLU A 154 24.26 3.83 1.42
N SER A 155 23.38 2.94 1.91
CA SER A 155 23.63 2.18 3.15
C SER A 155 23.84 0.68 2.95
N HIS A 156 23.55 0.12 1.76
CA HIS A 156 23.58 -1.32 1.48
C HIS A 156 24.09 -1.64 0.08
#